data_AF-A0A9P6Z7S3-F1
#
_entry.id   AF-A0A9P6Z7S3-F1
#
_cell.length_a   1.000
_cell.length_b   1.000
_cell.length_c   1.000
_cell.angle_alpha   90.00
_cell.angle_beta   90.00
_cell.angle_gamma   90.00
#
_symmetry.space_group_name_H-M   'P 1'
#
loop_
_entity.id
_entity.type
_entity.pdbx_description
1 polymer ?
#
loop_
_entity_poly.entity_id
_entity_poly.type
_entity_poly.pdbx_seq_one_letter_code
_entity_poly.pdbx_strand_id
1 'polypeptide(L)'
;MDNAPIHKPEKITEEVSKRGYRIIYLPPYSPFLNPIEEFWAKVKTLVRRSPMTDRDNLVARIREAAEQVTPEDCQGWIRHAESFFERCLNKEELL
;
A
#
# COMPACT_ATOMS: atom_id res chain seq x y z
N MET A 1 -7.73 0.97 3.71
CA MET A 1 -7.98 1.21 2.27
C MET A 1 -7.85 2.70 2.03
N ASP A 2 -7.19 3.12 0.96
CA ASP A 2 -7.20 4.54 0.63
C ASP A 2 -8.64 5.03 0.30
N ASN A 3 -8.82 6.33 0.27
CA ASN A 3 -10.14 6.95 0.17
C ASN A 3 -10.63 7.14 -1.28
N ALA A 4 -9.99 6.50 -2.27
CA ALA A 4 -10.32 6.69 -3.67
C ALA A 4 -11.77 6.26 -3.99
N PRO A 5 -12.49 6.97 -4.88
CA PRO A 5 -13.88 6.66 -5.21
C PRO A 5 -14.10 5.22 -5.69
N ILE A 6 -13.11 4.62 -6.35
CA ILE A 6 -13.15 3.24 -6.85
C ILE A 6 -13.28 2.18 -5.74
N HIS A 7 -12.96 2.52 -4.49
CA HIS A 7 -13.05 1.59 -3.35
C HIS A 7 -14.38 1.64 -2.60
N LYS A 8 -15.23 2.61 -2.91
CA LYS A 8 -16.47 2.89 -2.19
C LYS A 8 -17.78 2.28 -2.72
N PRO A 9 -17.87 1.66 -3.92
CA PRO A 9 -19.12 1.04 -4.35
C PRO A 9 -19.67 0.06 -3.31
N GLU A 10 -20.99 0.09 -3.08
CA GLU A 10 -21.67 -0.72 -2.07
C GLU A 10 -21.37 -2.21 -2.22
N LYS A 11 -21.31 -2.69 -3.47
CA LYS A 11 -20.94 -4.07 -3.80
C LYS A 11 -19.59 -4.49 -3.19
N ILE A 12 -18.60 -3.60 -3.13
CA ILE A 12 -17.31 -3.93 -2.51
C ILE A 12 -17.49 -4.12 -1.00
N THR A 13 -18.21 -3.20 -0.36
CA THR A 13 -18.50 -3.26 1.09
C THR A 13 -19.28 -4.52 1.46
N GLU A 14 -20.29 -4.89 0.66
CA GLU A 14 -21.05 -6.13 0.86
C GLU A 14 -20.18 -7.38 0.77
N GLU A 15 -19.37 -7.51 -0.29
CA GLU A 15 -18.51 -8.70 -0.49
C GLU A 15 -17.43 -8.83 0.60
N VAL A 16 -16.90 -7.71 1.08
CA VAL A 16 -15.95 -7.71 2.21
C VAL A 16 -16.66 -8.11 3.50
N SER A 17 -17.87 -7.60 3.74
CA SER A 17 -18.65 -7.88 4.95
C SER A 17 -19.13 -9.34 5.02
N LYS A 18 -19.51 -9.93 3.88
CA LYS A 18 -19.86 -11.37 3.77
C LYS A 18 -18.74 -12.30 4.23
N ARG A 19 -17.48 -11.85 4.14
CA ARG A 19 -16.30 -12.58 4.60
C ARG A 19 -15.93 -12.28 6.06
N GLY A 20 -16.72 -11.47 6.78
CA GLY A 20 -16.48 -11.11 8.18
C GLY A 20 -15.47 -9.99 8.39
N TYR A 21 -15.06 -9.29 7.33
CA TYR A 21 -14.12 -8.17 7.41
C TYR A 21 -14.84 -6.83 7.46
N ARG A 22 -14.19 -5.83 8.05
CA ARG A 22 -14.61 -4.43 8.02
C ARG A 22 -13.63 -3.60 7.21
N ILE A 23 -14.13 -2.73 6.34
CA ILE A 23 -13.31 -1.77 5.63
C ILE A 23 -13.06 -0.55 6.53
N ILE A 24 -11.79 -0.19 6.68
CA ILE A 24 -11.36 1.07 7.29
C ILE A 24 -10.77 1.94 6.19
N TYR A 25 -11.39 3.09 5.94
CA TYR A 25 -10.91 4.08 4.98
C TYR A 25 -9.94 5.04 5.67
N LEU A 26 -8.83 5.33 4.99
CA LEU A 26 -7.85 6.28 5.47
C LEU A 26 -8.36 7.72 5.27
N PRO A 27 -7.92 8.69 6.09
CA PRO A 27 -8.17 10.10 5.84
C PRO A 27 -7.62 10.54 4.47
N PRO A 28 -8.22 11.56 3.82
CA PRO A 28 -7.69 12.13 2.59
C PRO A 28 -6.24 12.58 2.74
N TYR A 29 -5.44 12.40 1.68
CA TYR A 29 -4.04 12.86 1.61
C TYR A 29 -3.13 12.34 2.73
N SER A 30 -3.42 11.17 3.30
CA SER A 30 -2.59 10.53 4.34
C SER A 30 -1.89 9.26 3.82
N PRO A 31 -1.02 9.35 2.80
CA PRO A 31 -0.35 8.16 2.23
C PRO A 31 0.60 7.49 3.24
N PHE A 32 1.13 8.24 4.20
CA PHE A 32 1.97 7.73 5.29
C PHE A 32 1.22 6.76 6.24
N LEU A 33 -0.11 6.74 6.21
CA LEU A 33 -0.93 5.76 6.93
C LEU A 33 -1.23 4.49 6.11
N ASN A 34 -0.70 4.40 4.89
CA ASN A 34 -0.97 3.29 3.96
C ASN A 34 0.30 2.46 3.71
N PRO A 35 0.50 1.30 4.38
CA PRO A 35 1.70 0.49 4.23
C PRO A 35 2.01 0.03 2.79
N ILE A 36 1.00 -0.01 1.91
CA ILE A 36 1.20 -0.40 0.50
C ILE A 36 2.05 0.62 -0.28
N GLU A 37 2.17 1.86 0.19
CA GLU A 37 3.02 2.87 -0.45
C GLU A 37 4.50 2.48 -0.38
N GLU A 38 4.94 1.95 0.76
CA GLU A 38 6.30 1.44 0.96
C GLU A 38 6.56 0.17 0.14
N PHE A 39 5.56 -0.72 0.03
CA PHE A 39 5.61 -1.87 -0.88
C PHE A 39 5.89 -1.40 -2.31
N TRP A 40 5.12 -0.44 -2.81
CA TRP A 40 5.32 0.08 -4.16
C TRP A 40 6.63 0.86 -4.29
N ALA A 41 7.12 1.53 -3.25
CA ALA A 41 8.43 2.17 -3.26
C ALA A 41 9.56 1.15 -3.47
N LYS A 42 9.53 0.02 -2.75
CA LYS A 42 10.50 -1.08 -2.91
C LYS A 42 10.38 -1.73 -4.29
N VAL A 43 9.17 -2.10 -4.72
CA VAL A 43 8.94 -2.74 -6.03
C VAL A 43 9.40 -1.84 -7.17
N LYS A 44 9.03 -0.55 -7.16
CA LYS A 44 9.48 0.42 -8.19
C LYS A 44 10.99 0.55 -8.21
N THR A 45 11.64 0.55 -7.04
CA THR A 45 13.11 0.60 -6.95
C THR A 45 13.74 -0.61 -7.63
N LEU A 46 13.23 -1.82 -7.36
CA LEU A 46 13.73 -3.06 -7.95
C LEU A 46 13.50 -3.10 -9.46
N VAL A 47 12.31 -2.72 -9.94
CA VAL A 47 11.99 -2.67 -11.36
C VAL A 47 12.94 -1.72 -12.12
N ARG A 48 13.32 -0.59 -11.50
CA ARG A 48 14.21 0.43 -12.08
C ARG A 48 15.70 0.09 -12.04
N ARG A 49 16.13 -0.97 -11.33
CA ARG A 49 17.56 -1.33 -11.23
C ARG A 49 18.23 -1.67 -12.56
N SER A 50 17.44 -2.02 -13.57
CA SER A 50 17.95 -2.30 -14.91
C SER A 50 17.01 -1.71 -15.95
N PRO A 51 17.53 -1.11 -17.04
CA PRO A 51 16.69 -0.62 -18.13
C PRO A 51 15.88 -1.78 -18.72
N MET A 52 14.67 -1.47 -19.20
CA MET A 52 13.89 -2.41 -19.99
C MET A 52 14.27 -2.28 -21.47
N THR A 53 14.25 -3.41 -22.16
CA THR A 53 14.35 -3.55 -23.60
C THR A 53 12.98 -3.90 -24.19
N ASP A 54 12.82 -3.82 -25.51
CA ASP A 54 11.56 -4.17 -26.18
C ASP A 54 11.16 -5.65 -26.02
N ARG A 55 12.08 -6.50 -25.53
CA ARG A 55 11.82 -7.91 -25.24
C ARG A 55 11.33 -8.14 -23.81
N ASP A 56 11.44 -7.14 -22.93
CA ASP A 56 11.09 -7.28 -21.53
C ASP A 56 9.58 -7.12 -21.30
N ASN A 57 9.05 -7.93 -20.39
CA ASN A 57 7.66 -7.86 -19.96
C ASN A 57 7.56 -7.14 -18.62
N LEU A 58 6.92 -5.96 -18.59
CA LEU A 58 6.78 -5.15 -17.37
C LEU A 58 6.04 -5.91 -16.25
N VAL A 59 5.01 -6.69 -16.60
CA VAL A 59 4.22 -7.45 -15.61
C VAL A 59 5.07 -8.54 -14.97
N ALA A 60 5.88 -9.25 -15.75
CA ALA A 60 6.83 -10.25 -15.23
C ALA A 60 7.86 -9.59 -14.29
N ARG A 61 8.43 -8.45 -14.69
CA ARG A 61 9.37 -7.68 -13.87
C ARG A 61 8.76 -7.18 -12.56
N ILE A 62 7.50 -6.72 -12.58
CA ILE A 62 6.78 -6.33 -11.36
C ILE A 62 6.56 -7.54 -10.46
N ARG A 63 6.21 -8.71 -11.02
CA ARG A 63 6.06 -9.95 -10.26
C ARG A 63 7.37 -10.35 -9.58
N GLU A 64 8.46 -10.45 -10.35
CA GLU A 64 9.79 -10.78 -9.84
C GLU A 64 10.23 -9.80 -8.74
N ALA A 65 9.97 -8.51 -8.91
CA ALA A 65 10.25 -7.50 -7.89
C ALA A 65 9.38 -7.67 -6.63
N ALA A 66 8.11 -8.03 -6.78
CA ALA A 66 7.20 -8.28 -5.66
C ALA A 66 7.58 -9.56 -4.89
N GLU A 67 8.12 -10.58 -5.56
CA GLU A 67 8.63 -11.81 -4.92
C GLU A 67 9.84 -11.55 -4.01
N GLN A 68 10.52 -10.40 -4.14
CA GLN A 68 11.61 -9.98 -3.26
C GLN A 68 11.15 -9.24 -2.00
N VAL A 69 9.83 -9.13 -1.79
CA VAL A 69 9.26 -8.58 -0.56
C VAL A 69 9.15 -9.68 0.49
N THR A 70 9.75 -9.46 1.64
CA THR A 70 9.78 -10.41 2.74
C THR A 70 8.69 -10.10 3.78
N PRO A 71 8.33 -11.06 4.64
CA PRO A 71 7.45 -10.79 5.77
C PRO A 71 7.97 -9.68 6.69
N GLU A 72 9.29 -9.58 6.87
CA GLU A 72 9.92 -8.56 7.71
C GLU A 72 9.74 -7.16 7.13
N ASP A 73 9.81 -7.02 5.80
CA ASP A 73 9.48 -5.75 5.13
C ASP A 73 8.04 -5.34 5.46
N CYS A 74 7.08 -6.25 5.23
CA CYS A 74 5.66 -6.00 5.49
C CYS A 74 5.40 -5.59 6.93
N GLN A 75 5.99 -6.30 7.90
CA GLN A 75 5.88 -5.95 9.31
C GLN A 75 6.52 -4.59 9.62
N GLY A 76 7.67 -4.28 8.99
CA GLY A 76 8.33 -2.99 9.11
C GLY A 76 7.45 -1.84 8.61
N TRP A 77 6.83 -1.98 7.46
CA TRP A 77 5.96 -0.96 6.86
C TRP A 77 4.66 -0.75 7.64
N ILE A 78 4.08 -1.82 8.19
CA ILE A 78 2.92 -1.72 9.09
C ILE A 78 3.31 -0.93 10.34
N ARG A 79 4.42 -1.29 11.01
CA ARG A 79 4.90 -0.54 12.19
C ARG A 79 5.22 0.91 11.87
N HIS A 80 5.79 1.17 10.69
CA HIS A 80 6.06 2.54 10.23
C HIS A 80 4.76 3.35 10.10
N ALA A 81 3.73 2.81 9.45
CA ALA A 81 2.42 3.47 9.33
C ALA A 81 1.75 3.69 10.70
N GLU A 82 1.80 2.69 11.58
CA GLU A 82 1.27 2.77 12.95
C GLU A 82 1.95 3.85 13.79
N SER A 83 3.24 4.13 13.55
CA SER A 83 3.99 5.16 14.28
C SER A 83 3.41 6.58 14.11
N PHE A 84 2.57 6.80 13.09
CA PHE A 84 1.89 8.07 12.87
C PHE A 84 0.53 8.17 13.57
N PHE A 85 -0.01 7.08 14.13
CA PHE A 85 -1.38 7.07 14.65
C PHE A 85 -1.58 8.04 15.82
N GLU A 86 -0.70 8.01 16.83
CA GLU A 86 -0.78 8.94 17.96
C GLU A 86 -0.64 10.39 17.51
N ARG A 87 0.27 10.67 16.58
CA ARG A 87 0.48 12.01 16.03
C ARG A 87 -0.76 12.52 15.30
N CYS A 88 -1.42 11.66 14.52
CA CYS A 88 -2.72 11.95 13.88
C CYS A 88 -3.82 12.23 14.92
N LEU A 89 -3.91 11.42 15.97
CA LEU A 89 -4.90 11.59 17.05
C LEU A 89 -4.69 12.91 17.80
N ASN A 90 -3.43 13.30 17.99
CA ASN A 90 -3.02 14.56 18.59
C ASN A 90 -3.12 15.76 17.64
N LYS A 91 -3.49 15.53 16.37
CA LYS A 91 -3.57 16.56 15.31
C LYS A 91 -2.25 17.31 15.12
N GLU A 92 -1.15 16.61 15.28
CA GLU A 92 0.17 17.13 14.93
C GLU A 92 0.24 17.42 13.43
N GLU A 93 1.05 18.41 13.05
CA GLU A 93 1.37 18.65 11.65
C GLU A 93 2.29 17.53 11.14
N LEU A 94 1.81 16.81 10.12
CA LEU A 94 2.47 15.66 9.54
C LEU A 94 2.79 15.97 8.09
N LEU A 95 3.98 16.56 7.88
CA LEU A 95 4.55 17.04 6.61
C LEU A 95 4.01 18.39 6.13
#